data_AF-A0A7Y9UNY8-F1
#
_entry.id   AF-A0A7Y9UNY8-F1
#
_cell.length_a   1.000
_cell.length_b   1.000
_cell.length_c   1.000
_cell.angle_alpha   90.00
_cell.angle_beta   90.00
_cell.angle_gamma   90.00
#
_symmetry.space_group_name_H-M   'P 1'
#
loop_
_entity.id
_entity.type
_entity.pdbx_description
1 polymer ?
#
loop_
_entity_poly.entity_id
_entity_poly.type
_entity_poly.pdbx_seq_one_letter_code
_entity_poly.pdbx_strand_id
1 'polypeptide(L)'
;MCTSGSCAHADPTAAALEERRTTRRGLLLAGAATTTYAALATVAPAAAGTTSTRVFTGRFTGLPGEADWHYLPVRVPRGVRALEVSYSYEKVETPVGFSANVVDVGLFGPAGTALGRERGFRGWSGGARTSFRVGRGGATPGYLAGPVTPGTWRVALGPFAVVPPGVDYRVEVRLVHGPPERAERPRVAPTAVRGTGPGWYRGDLHTHTVHSDGRRTQADLVREARAAGLDFVCSTEHNTSSASLTWGRHAPDDLLVVQGEEVTTRAGHWLALGLPAGRWVDWRYRPADGQLDRFVQQVRALGGLAVVAHPHAPTPGATWGFGTGPGDWSGMDAVELANGPWTLDDEVTLAAWHAQLVAGRFVPAVGSSDSHHPGQPVGRAQTVAWLPTLSTRAVVAALRAGRCWLAESSAVQLALTARLGTRTAGIGEALGAGAADVVGVRLEVGGVPGCLAQVVGPAGPLGGAVTDADGRAAVALDLPAGLVPFVRAEVRRLDGAPVANPVQGVPGLAVVALTNPVWLGVRPTGPAARPGRDASSG
;
A
#
# COMPACT_ATOMS: atom_id res chain seq x y z
N MET A 1 -33.85 3.36 -69.69
CA MET A 1 -32.88 3.07 -70.75
C MET A 1 -32.17 1.79 -70.38
N CYS A 2 -32.20 0.79 -71.27
CA CYS A 2 -31.57 -0.54 -71.15
C CYS A 2 -30.07 -0.43 -70.79
N THR A 3 -29.40 -1.38 -70.13
CA THR A 3 -29.30 -2.84 -70.37
C THR A 3 -28.80 -3.54 -69.08
N SER A 4 -29.53 -4.52 -68.52
CA SER A 4 -29.29 -5.99 -68.56
C SER A 4 -27.95 -6.47 -67.94
N GLY A 5 -27.89 -7.51 -67.09
CA GLY A 5 -28.77 -8.68 -67.03
C GLY A 5 -28.69 -9.49 -65.74
N SER A 6 -29.70 -10.34 -65.59
CA SER A 6 -29.99 -11.24 -64.49
C SER A 6 -29.41 -12.63 -64.72
N CYS A 7 -29.43 -13.46 -63.67
CA CYS A 7 -29.91 -14.88 -63.60
C CYS A 7 -29.22 -15.57 -62.40
N ALA A 8 -29.82 -16.46 -61.62
CA ALA A 8 -31.20 -16.89 -61.38
C ALA A 8 -31.17 -17.84 -60.15
N HIS A 9 -32.22 -17.75 -59.33
CA HIS A 9 -32.90 -18.78 -58.51
C HIS A 9 -32.13 -19.87 -57.72
N ALA A 10 -32.44 -19.95 -56.42
CA ALA A 10 -33.47 -20.89 -55.90
C ALA A 10 -33.95 -20.49 -54.48
N ASP A 11 -35.23 -20.10 -54.40
CA ASP A 11 -36.10 -20.20 -53.21
C ASP A 11 -36.63 -21.67 -53.13
N PRO A 12 -37.29 -22.19 -52.07
CA PRO A 12 -38.12 -21.50 -51.05
C PRO A 12 -37.89 -22.11 -49.62
N THR A 13 -38.55 -21.82 -48.50
CA THR A 13 -39.92 -21.46 -48.18
C THR A 13 -39.95 -20.79 -46.80
N ALA A 14 -40.77 -19.76 -46.71
CA ALA A 14 -41.33 -19.17 -45.51
C ALA A 14 -42.18 -20.17 -44.69
N ALA A 15 -42.25 -19.95 -43.38
CA ALA A 15 -43.53 -19.80 -42.68
C ALA A 15 -43.34 -19.35 -41.21
N ALA A 16 -43.78 -18.12 -40.98
CA ALA A 16 -44.65 -17.68 -39.88
C ALA A 16 -44.26 -17.95 -38.42
N LEU A 17 -44.02 -16.81 -37.74
CA LEU A 17 -44.28 -16.54 -36.34
C LEU A 17 -45.69 -17.01 -35.91
N GLU A 18 -45.80 -17.65 -34.75
CA GLU A 18 -46.83 -17.31 -33.76
C GLU A 18 -46.49 -17.77 -32.34
N GLU A 19 -46.86 -16.93 -31.38
CA GLU A 19 -46.56 -17.01 -29.96
C GLU A 19 -47.11 -18.26 -29.27
N ARG A 20 -46.31 -18.88 -28.39
CA ARG A 20 -46.82 -19.63 -27.23
C ARG A 20 -45.98 -19.35 -25.99
N ARG A 21 -46.64 -18.71 -25.01
CA ARG A 21 -46.22 -18.71 -23.60
C ARG A 21 -46.27 -20.14 -23.05
N THR A 22 -45.16 -20.63 -22.49
CA THR A 22 -45.16 -21.57 -21.35
C THR A 22 -43.79 -21.63 -20.65
N THR A 23 -43.75 -21.05 -19.46
CA THR A 23 -43.21 -21.58 -18.18
C THR A 23 -41.80 -22.21 -18.07
N ARG A 24 -41.03 -21.60 -17.14
CA ARG A 24 -40.06 -22.20 -16.19
C ARG A 24 -39.57 -23.62 -16.51
N ARG A 25 -38.33 -23.73 -16.99
CA ARG A 25 -37.41 -24.80 -16.60
C ARG A 25 -35.97 -24.28 -16.60
N GLY A 26 -35.25 -24.73 -15.59
CA GLY A 26 -34.12 -24.05 -14.99
C GLY A 26 -32.88 -24.02 -15.87
N LEU A 27 -32.27 -22.84 -15.92
CA LEU A 27 -30.86 -22.69 -16.21
C LEU A 27 -30.12 -23.14 -14.95
N LEU A 28 -29.58 -24.36 -14.97
CA LEU A 28 -28.58 -24.80 -14.00
C LEU A 28 -27.31 -23.99 -14.26
N LEU A 29 -27.20 -22.83 -13.62
CA LEU A 29 -25.91 -22.21 -13.33
C LEU A 29 -25.20 -23.13 -12.34
N ALA A 30 -24.33 -24.00 -12.85
CA ALA A 30 -23.32 -24.66 -12.04
C ALA A 30 -22.35 -23.58 -11.54
N GLY A 31 -22.73 -22.91 -10.44
CA GLY A 31 -21.79 -22.08 -9.70
C GLY A 31 -20.66 -22.99 -9.20
N ALA A 32 -19.42 -22.65 -9.52
CA ALA A 32 -18.23 -23.31 -8.97
C ALA A 32 -18.24 -23.14 -7.44
N ALA A 33 -18.80 -24.10 -6.73
CA ALA A 33 -18.88 -24.08 -5.28
C ALA A 33 -17.58 -24.66 -4.71
N THR A 34 -16.86 -23.87 -3.90
CA THR A 34 -15.78 -24.36 -3.03
C THR A 34 -16.37 -25.37 -2.05
N THR A 35 -16.18 -26.67 -2.30
CA THR A 35 -16.67 -27.71 -1.39
C THR A 35 -15.72 -27.88 -0.22
N THR A 36 -16.22 -27.67 0.99
CA THR A 36 -15.46 -27.81 2.23
C THR A 36 -16.06 -28.90 3.09
N TYR A 37 -15.25 -29.86 3.51
CA TYR A 37 -15.66 -30.92 4.40
C TYR A 37 -15.02 -30.70 5.78
N ALA A 38 -15.85 -30.75 6.81
CA ALA A 38 -15.40 -30.80 8.20
C ALA A 38 -15.86 -32.13 8.79
N ALA A 39 -14.95 -32.90 9.37
CA ALA A 39 -15.35 -34.03 10.21
C ALA A 39 -16.08 -33.46 11.45
N LEU A 40 -17.38 -33.69 11.53
CA LEU A 40 -18.23 -33.28 12.65
C LEU A 40 -17.90 -34.12 13.89
N ALA A 41 -16.86 -33.74 14.62
CA ALA A 41 -16.64 -34.21 16.00
C ALA A 41 -17.09 -33.10 16.97
N THR A 42 -18.16 -33.37 17.71
CA THR A 42 -18.55 -32.57 18.88
C THR A 42 -17.52 -32.80 19.99
N VAL A 43 -16.79 -31.75 20.35
CA VAL A 43 -15.74 -31.84 21.39
C VAL A 43 -16.37 -31.59 22.76
N ALA A 44 -16.31 -32.57 23.65
CA ALA A 44 -16.67 -32.45 25.06
C ALA A 44 -15.71 -31.48 25.80
N PRO A 45 -16.14 -30.79 26.88
CA PRO A 45 -15.24 -29.93 27.65
C PRO A 45 -14.10 -30.76 28.25
N ALA A 46 -12.87 -30.44 27.86
CA ALA A 46 -11.69 -31.23 28.21
C ALA A 46 -10.95 -30.61 29.42
N ALA A 47 -10.32 -31.47 30.24
CA ALA A 47 -9.61 -31.08 31.45
C ALA A 47 -8.42 -30.14 31.16
N ALA A 48 -7.98 -29.35 32.13
CA ALA A 48 -6.81 -28.48 31.97
C ALA A 48 -5.58 -29.28 31.51
N GLY A 49 -4.85 -28.80 30.50
CA GLY A 49 -3.69 -29.50 29.91
C GLY A 49 -4.01 -30.42 28.73
N THR A 50 -5.27 -30.51 28.30
CA THR A 50 -5.68 -31.25 27.11
C THR A 50 -5.76 -30.34 25.87
N THR A 51 -5.61 -30.94 24.69
CA THR A 51 -5.78 -30.28 23.40
C THR A 51 -6.87 -30.99 22.61
N SER A 52 -7.76 -30.24 21.97
CA SER A 52 -8.71 -30.78 21.00
C SER A 52 -8.42 -30.26 19.60
N THR A 53 -8.49 -31.14 18.60
CA THR A 53 -8.11 -30.82 17.22
C THR A 53 -9.31 -30.91 16.30
N ARG A 54 -9.40 -29.98 15.34
CA ARG A 54 -10.32 -30.05 14.21
C ARG A 54 -9.56 -29.87 12.91
N VAL A 55 -9.96 -30.62 11.90
CA VAL A 55 -9.37 -30.58 10.56
C VAL A 55 -10.45 -30.20 9.56
N PHE A 56 -10.12 -29.25 8.69
CA PHE A 56 -10.90 -28.84 7.54
C PHE A 56 -10.12 -29.17 6.28
N THR A 57 -10.79 -29.68 5.26
CA THR A 57 -10.23 -29.86 3.93
C THR A 57 -11.18 -29.30 2.89
N GLY A 58 -10.64 -28.86 1.76
CA GLY A 58 -11.40 -28.37 0.64
C GLY A 58 -10.52 -28.09 -0.57
N ARG A 59 -11.12 -27.54 -1.63
CA ARG A 59 -10.43 -27.22 -2.87
C ARG A 59 -10.82 -25.84 -3.36
N PHE A 60 -9.83 -25.03 -3.72
CA PHE A 60 -10.03 -23.82 -4.51
C PHE A 60 -9.84 -24.13 -5.99
N THR A 61 -10.67 -23.54 -6.83
CA THR A 61 -10.69 -23.82 -8.28
C THR A 61 -9.98 -22.74 -9.10
N GLY A 62 -9.84 -21.53 -8.58
CA GLY A 62 -9.33 -20.37 -9.31
C GLY A 62 -10.27 -19.85 -10.40
N LEU A 63 -11.51 -20.37 -10.45
CA LEU A 63 -12.49 -19.99 -11.46
C LEU A 63 -13.27 -18.72 -11.06
N PRO A 64 -13.79 -17.96 -12.03
CA PRO A 64 -14.66 -16.83 -11.76
C PRO A 64 -15.84 -17.20 -10.84
N GLY A 65 -16.14 -16.32 -9.89
CA GLY A 65 -17.19 -16.55 -8.89
C GLY A 65 -16.72 -17.24 -7.61
N GLU A 66 -15.47 -17.70 -7.55
CA GLU A 66 -14.88 -18.18 -6.31
C GLU A 66 -14.86 -17.07 -5.24
N ALA A 67 -15.25 -17.44 -4.02
CA ALA A 67 -15.33 -16.50 -2.93
C ALA A 67 -13.93 -16.01 -2.56
N ASP A 68 -13.86 -14.70 -2.52
CA ASP A 68 -12.64 -13.94 -2.37
C ASP A 68 -12.09 -14.10 -0.91
N TRP A 69 -12.97 -14.42 0.05
CA TRP A 69 -12.63 -14.84 1.41
C TRP A 69 -13.53 -16.02 1.83
N HIS A 70 -12.91 -17.13 2.24
CA HIS A 70 -13.57 -18.33 2.71
C HIS A 70 -13.39 -18.50 4.21
N TYR A 71 -14.47 -18.67 4.98
CA TYR A 71 -14.43 -18.69 6.45
C TYR A 71 -14.76 -20.06 7.02
N LEU A 72 -13.80 -20.68 7.69
CA LEU A 72 -13.95 -21.98 8.35
C LEU A 72 -14.43 -21.78 9.80
N PRO A 73 -15.66 -22.20 10.16
CA PRO A 73 -16.21 -21.95 11.48
C PRO A 73 -15.62 -22.90 12.53
N VAL A 74 -15.07 -22.32 13.60
CA VAL A 74 -14.50 -23.04 14.74
C VAL A 74 -15.32 -22.70 16.00
N ARG A 75 -16.14 -23.63 16.47
CA ARG A 75 -16.84 -23.52 17.76
C ARG A 75 -15.87 -23.71 18.92
N VAL A 76 -15.54 -22.63 19.63
CA VAL A 76 -14.63 -22.61 20.77
C VAL A 76 -15.44 -22.68 22.07
N PRO A 77 -15.25 -23.71 22.91
CA PRO A 77 -15.92 -23.84 24.20
C PRO A 77 -15.28 -22.96 25.28
N ARG A 78 -15.84 -22.98 26.49
CA ARG A 78 -15.18 -22.42 27.68
C ARG A 78 -13.90 -23.20 28.02
N GLY A 79 -12.94 -22.51 28.65
CA GLY A 79 -11.71 -23.13 29.15
C GLY A 79 -10.58 -23.26 28.12
N VAL A 80 -10.75 -22.73 26.90
CA VAL A 80 -9.66 -22.64 25.91
C VAL A 80 -8.78 -21.43 26.24
N ARG A 81 -7.48 -21.64 26.42
CA ARG A 81 -6.50 -20.58 26.68
C ARG A 81 -5.81 -20.07 25.42
N ALA A 82 -5.71 -20.91 24.39
CA ALA A 82 -5.06 -20.56 23.12
C ALA A 82 -5.66 -21.35 21.93
N LEU A 83 -5.59 -20.73 20.76
CA LEU A 83 -5.85 -21.32 19.45
C LEU A 83 -4.53 -21.47 18.72
N GLU A 84 -4.25 -22.66 18.20
CA GLU A 84 -3.14 -22.90 17.26
C GLU A 84 -3.74 -23.35 15.94
N VAL A 85 -3.30 -22.74 14.85
CA VAL A 85 -3.77 -23.05 13.50
C VAL A 85 -2.57 -23.32 12.64
N SER A 86 -2.62 -24.39 11.87
CA SER A 86 -1.67 -24.67 10.79
C SER A 86 -2.45 -25.01 9.53
N TYR A 87 -1.93 -24.61 8.38
CA TYR A 87 -2.51 -24.98 7.09
C TYR A 87 -1.45 -25.36 6.07
N SER A 88 -1.88 -26.14 5.09
CA SER A 88 -1.05 -26.61 3.99
C SER A 88 -1.88 -26.65 2.71
N TYR A 89 -1.23 -26.32 1.60
CA TYR A 89 -1.74 -26.44 0.25
C TYR A 89 -0.54 -26.62 -0.69
N GLU A 90 -0.77 -27.14 -1.90
CA GLU A 90 0.31 -27.33 -2.87
C GLU A 90 0.79 -26.00 -3.43
N LYS A 91 2.06 -25.68 -3.17
CA LYS A 91 2.75 -24.52 -3.75
C LYS A 91 3.33 -24.93 -5.09
N VAL A 92 3.00 -24.18 -6.12
CA VAL A 92 3.62 -24.29 -7.45
C VAL A 92 4.67 -23.18 -7.54
N GLU A 93 5.95 -23.52 -7.55
CA GLU A 93 7.02 -22.50 -7.68
C GLU A 93 7.05 -21.94 -9.10
N THR A 94 7.20 -20.62 -9.21
CA THR A 94 7.42 -19.94 -10.49
C THR A 94 8.91 -19.65 -10.70
N PRO A 95 9.38 -19.49 -11.95
CA PRO A 95 10.77 -19.12 -12.24
C PRO A 95 11.24 -17.81 -11.61
N VAL A 96 10.30 -16.98 -11.16
CA VAL A 96 10.52 -15.66 -10.55
C VAL A 96 10.37 -15.70 -9.02
N GLY A 97 10.37 -16.89 -8.41
CA GLY A 97 10.55 -17.08 -6.96
C GLY A 97 9.31 -16.87 -6.10
N PHE A 98 8.12 -16.70 -6.70
CA PHE A 98 6.84 -16.72 -5.99
C PHE A 98 6.04 -17.98 -6.31
N SER A 99 5.01 -18.29 -5.53
CA SER A 99 4.13 -19.40 -5.86
C SER A 99 2.98 -18.97 -6.77
N ALA A 100 2.70 -19.75 -7.82
CA ALA A 100 1.52 -19.55 -8.67
C ALA A 100 0.21 -19.81 -7.91
N ASN A 101 0.26 -20.59 -6.82
CA ASN A 101 -0.83 -20.74 -5.86
C ASN A 101 -0.52 -19.96 -4.59
N VAL A 102 -1.38 -19.01 -4.23
CA VAL A 102 -1.32 -18.22 -3.00
C VAL A 102 -2.66 -18.33 -2.31
N VAL A 103 -2.68 -19.01 -1.16
CA VAL A 103 -3.83 -19.06 -0.26
C VAL A 103 -3.41 -18.37 1.03
N ASP A 104 -3.99 -17.22 1.30
CA ASP A 104 -3.73 -16.46 2.52
C ASP A 104 -4.46 -17.05 3.72
N VAL A 105 -3.97 -16.77 4.93
CA VAL A 105 -4.62 -17.18 6.17
C VAL A 105 -4.73 -16.04 7.19
N GLY A 106 -5.85 -16.03 7.92
CA GLY A 106 -6.05 -15.15 9.08
C GLY A 106 -7.10 -15.65 10.05
N LEU A 107 -7.44 -14.82 11.04
CA LEU A 107 -8.34 -15.21 12.12
C LEU A 107 -9.33 -14.09 12.48
N PHE A 108 -10.59 -14.48 12.63
CA PHE A 108 -11.64 -13.65 13.21
C PHE A 108 -12.25 -14.31 14.45
N GLY A 109 -12.49 -13.50 15.48
CA GLY A 109 -13.12 -13.91 16.72
C GLY A 109 -14.65 -13.98 16.63
N PRO A 110 -15.32 -14.25 17.77
CA PRO A 110 -16.77 -14.44 17.83
C PRO A 110 -17.60 -13.21 17.44
N ALA A 111 -17.01 -12.02 17.49
CA ALA A 111 -17.68 -10.79 17.05
C ALA A 111 -17.99 -10.76 15.54
N GLY A 112 -17.44 -11.70 14.76
CA GLY A 112 -17.83 -11.93 13.36
C GLY A 112 -16.89 -11.29 12.35
N THR A 113 -17.22 -11.46 11.07
CA THR A 113 -16.37 -11.09 9.91
C THR A 113 -16.92 -9.91 9.12
N ALA A 114 -17.93 -9.19 9.62
CA ALA A 114 -18.51 -8.06 8.92
C ALA A 114 -17.43 -7.02 8.54
N LEU A 115 -17.57 -6.43 7.36
CA LEU A 115 -16.61 -5.48 6.80
C LEU A 115 -16.44 -4.25 7.72
N GLY A 116 -15.20 -3.95 8.09
CA GLY A 116 -14.82 -2.87 9.02
C GLY A 116 -15.05 -3.18 10.49
N ARG A 117 -15.42 -4.42 10.86
CA ARG A 117 -15.66 -4.79 12.27
C ARG A 117 -14.35 -5.14 12.98
N GLU A 118 -13.64 -4.12 13.45
CA GLU A 118 -12.35 -4.27 14.15
C GLU A 118 -12.37 -5.28 15.31
N ARG A 119 -13.43 -5.31 16.11
CA ARG A 119 -13.57 -6.26 17.25
C ARG A 119 -13.58 -7.73 16.82
N GLY A 120 -13.92 -8.00 15.56
CA GLY A 120 -13.89 -9.32 14.96
C GLY A 120 -12.49 -9.74 14.53
N PHE A 121 -11.65 -8.81 14.10
CA PHE A 121 -10.32 -9.11 13.58
C PHE A 121 -9.37 -9.58 14.68
N ARG A 122 -8.60 -10.63 14.43
CA ARG A 122 -7.61 -11.20 15.37
C ARG A 122 -6.23 -11.40 14.77
N GLY A 123 -6.05 -11.13 13.49
CA GLY A 123 -4.76 -11.23 12.82
C GLY A 123 -4.86 -11.74 11.39
N TRP A 124 -3.78 -11.48 10.66
CA TRP A 124 -3.61 -11.85 9.27
C TRP A 124 -2.15 -12.21 9.03
N SER A 125 -1.89 -13.27 8.27
CA SER A 125 -0.55 -13.65 7.81
C SER A 125 -0.33 -13.35 6.33
N GLY A 126 -1.39 -13.12 5.55
CA GLY A 126 -1.33 -13.37 4.12
C GLY A 126 -0.82 -14.79 3.85
N GLY A 127 0.08 -14.94 2.88
CA GLY A 127 0.82 -16.16 2.59
C GLY A 127 2.14 -16.32 3.36
N ALA A 128 2.47 -15.42 4.29
CA ALA A 128 3.79 -15.36 4.93
C ALA A 128 4.07 -16.52 5.92
N ARG A 129 3.01 -17.15 6.45
CA ARG A 129 3.13 -18.14 7.54
C ARG A 129 2.23 -19.33 7.31
N THR A 130 2.75 -20.53 7.53
CA THR A 130 1.99 -21.80 7.49
C THR A 130 1.32 -22.16 8.81
N SER A 131 1.61 -21.43 9.89
CA SER A 131 0.95 -21.62 11.18
C SER A 131 1.00 -20.37 12.05
N PHE A 132 0.09 -20.28 13.02
CA PHE A 132 0.04 -19.22 14.02
C PHE A 132 -0.62 -19.70 15.32
N ARG A 133 -0.34 -18.97 16.41
CA ARG A 133 -0.96 -19.15 17.72
C ARG A 133 -1.53 -17.82 18.21
N VAL A 134 -2.72 -17.87 18.81
CA VAL A 134 -3.34 -16.72 19.49
C VAL A 134 -3.77 -17.13 20.89
N GLY A 135 -3.31 -16.38 21.89
CA GLY A 135 -3.69 -16.56 23.27
C GLY A 135 -3.63 -15.25 24.06
N ARG A 136 -4.00 -15.34 25.34
CA ARG A 136 -4.00 -14.18 26.24
C ARG A 136 -2.57 -13.72 26.57
N GLY A 137 -1.63 -14.65 26.70
CA GLY A 137 -0.23 -14.36 27.04
C GLY A 137 0.65 -13.94 25.88
N GLY A 138 0.16 -14.10 24.65
CA GLY A 138 0.87 -13.68 23.45
C GLY A 138 0.22 -14.23 22.18
N ALA A 139 0.70 -13.76 21.05
CA ALA A 139 0.31 -14.26 19.74
C ALA A 139 1.51 -14.27 18.79
N THR A 140 1.42 -15.09 17.74
CA THR A 140 2.36 -15.04 16.62
C THR A 140 2.35 -13.63 16.00
N PRO A 141 3.51 -13.04 15.63
CA PRO A 141 3.55 -11.79 14.87
C PRO A 141 2.61 -11.83 13.65
N GLY A 142 1.84 -10.76 13.45
CA GLY A 142 0.69 -10.69 12.54
C GLY A 142 -0.66 -10.89 13.22
N TYR A 143 -0.67 -11.40 14.46
CA TYR A 143 -1.88 -11.64 15.24
C TYR A 143 -1.93 -10.83 16.51
N LEU A 144 -3.15 -10.56 16.96
CA LEU A 144 -3.42 -9.80 18.17
C LEU A 144 -3.51 -10.76 19.36
N ALA A 145 -2.68 -10.54 20.38
CA ALA A 145 -2.83 -11.20 21.67
C ALA A 145 -4.17 -10.82 22.33
N GLY A 146 -4.72 -11.71 23.15
CA GLY A 146 -5.96 -11.46 23.87
C GLY A 146 -6.72 -12.72 24.27
N PRO A 147 -7.76 -12.59 25.10
CA PRO A 147 -8.51 -13.74 25.60
C PRO A 147 -9.18 -14.51 24.46
N VAL A 148 -9.05 -15.83 24.48
CA VAL A 148 -9.83 -16.73 23.61
C VAL A 148 -11.22 -16.92 24.23
N THR A 149 -12.17 -16.10 23.81
CA THR A 149 -13.55 -16.13 24.32
C THR A 149 -14.36 -17.26 23.69
N PRO A 150 -15.29 -17.89 24.44
CA PRO A 150 -16.22 -18.87 23.87
C PRO A 150 -17.05 -18.28 22.72
N GLY A 151 -17.37 -19.11 21.72
CA GLY A 151 -18.18 -18.71 20.57
C GLY A 151 -17.65 -19.25 19.25
N THR A 152 -18.19 -18.77 18.13
CA THR A 152 -17.76 -19.19 16.79
C THR A 152 -16.67 -18.28 16.27
N TRP A 153 -15.43 -18.77 16.32
CA TRP A 153 -14.29 -18.19 15.64
C TRP A 153 -14.29 -18.60 14.17
N ARG A 154 -13.55 -17.88 13.33
CA ARG A 154 -13.43 -18.16 11.90
C ARG A 154 -11.97 -18.09 11.47
N VAL A 155 -11.43 -19.19 10.97
CA VAL A 155 -10.18 -19.13 10.19
C VAL A 155 -10.57 -18.61 8.81
N ALA A 156 -9.98 -17.51 8.39
CA ALA A 156 -10.20 -16.93 7.08
C ALA A 156 -9.13 -17.44 6.12
N LEU A 157 -9.54 -17.94 4.97
CA LEU A 157 -8.69 -18.29 3.85
C LEU A 157 -8.95 -17.32 2.69
N GLY A 158 -7.90 -16.79 2.09
CA GLY A 158 -8.01 -15.93 0.91
C GLY A 158 -7.32 -16.58 -0.30
N PRO A 159 -8.04 -17.22 -1.25
CA PRO A 159 -7.44 -17.72 -2.48
C PRO A 159 -7.03 -16.53 -3.36
N PHE A 160 -5.83 -15.99 -3.13
CA PHE A 160 -5.34 -14.78 -3.78
C PHE A 160 -4.95 -15.03 -5.23
N ALA A 161 -4.23 -16.13 -5.48
CA ALA A 161 -3.92 -16.62 -6.81
C ALA A 161 -4.08 -18.14 -6.79
N VAL A 162 -4.84 -18.69 -7.73
CA VAL A 162 -5.03 -20.14 -7.86
C VAL A 162 -4.99 -20.48 -9.34
N VAL A 163 -4.01 -21.30 -9.75
CA VAL A 163 -3.86 -21.72 -11.15
C VAL A 163 -4.61 -23.03 -11.42
N PRO A 164 -5.07 -23.27 -12.66
CA PRO A 164 -5.68 -24.56 -13.04
C PRO A 164 -4.76 -25.75 -12.74
N PRO A 165 -5.31 -26.90 -12.31
CA PRO A 165 -6.73 -27.24 -12.15
C PRO A 165 -7.32 -26.83 -10.78
N GLY A 166 -6.69 -25.92 -10.04
CA GLY A 166 -7.03 -25.58 -8.66
C GLY A 166 -6.12 -26.24 -7.64
N VAL A 167 -6.30 -25.90 -6.37
CA VAL A 167 -5.44 -26.32 -5.26
C VAL A 167 -6.26 -26.84 -4.08
N ASP A 168 -5.89 -28.01 -3.57
CA ASP A 168 -6.46 -28.55 -2.33
C ASP A 168 -5.80 -27.90 -1.11
N TYR A 169 -6.58 -27.69 -0.07
CA TYR A 169 -6.10 -27.17 1.21
C TYR A 169 -6.47 -28.10 2.36
N ARG A 170 -5.63 -28.07 3.40
CA ARG A 170 -5.90 -28.67 4.71
C ARG A 170 -5.60 -27.66 5.81
N VAL A 171 -6.56 -27.42 6.69
CA VAL A 171 -6.40 -26.56 7.88
C VAL A 171 -6.61 -27.40 9.12
N GLU A 172 -5.66 -27.34 10.05
CA GLU A 172 -5.75 -27.95 11.38
C GLU A 172 -5.84 -26.86 12.43
N VAL A 173 -6.84 -26.95 13.28
CA VAL A 173 -7.11 -26.02 14.38
C VAL A 173 -7.06 -26.79 15.70
N ARG A 174 -6.12 -26.43 16.56
CA ARG A 174 -5.97 -26.99 17.91
C ARG A 174 -6.47 -25.99 18.94
N LEU A 175 -7.38 -26.43 19.80
CA LEU A 175 -7.87 -25.70 20.96
C LEU A 175 -7.09 -26.19 22.17
N VAL A 176 -6.26 -25.33 22.76
CA VAL A 176 -5.46 -25.66 23.93
C VAL A 176 -6.24 -25.28 25.18
N HIS A 177 -6.58 -26.26 26.03
CA HIS A 177 -7.35 -26.03 27.24
C HIS A 177 -6.44 -25.77 28.45
N GLY A 178 -6.89 -24.89 29.34
CA GLY A 178 -6.17 -24.59 30.57
C GLY A 178 -6.56 -23.26 31.20
N PRO A 179 -5.95 -22.94 32.36
CA PRO A 179 -6.17 -21.64 32.99
C PRO A 179 -5.74 -20.50 32.06
N PRO A 180 -6.39 -19.32 32.12
CA PRO A 180 -5.99 -18.15 31.35
C PRO A 180 -4.55 -17.74 31.68
N GLU A 181 -3.75 -17.49 30.65
CA GLU A 181 -2.41 -16.95 30.80
C GLU A 181 -2.43 -15.48 31.25
N ARG A 182 -1.33 -15.00 31.82
CA ARG A 182 -1.16 -13.58 32.15
C ARG A 182 -1.26 -12.76 30.87
N ALA A 183 -2.07 -11.69 30.88
CA ALA A 183 -2.25 -10.86 29.68
C ALA A 183 -0.95 -10.18 29.24
N GLU A 184 -0.67 -10.26 27.95
CA GLU A 184 0.33 -9.40 27.32
C GLU A 184 -0.15 -7.94 27.38
N ARG A 185 0.75 -7.03 27.78
CA ARG A 185 0.47 -5.59 27.83
C ARG A 185 1.05 -4.92 26.60
N PRO A 186 0.26 -4.15 25.83
CA PRO A 186 0.78 -3.33 24.75
C PRO A 186 1.86 -2.38 25.26
N ARG A 187 2.89 -2.19 24.44
CA ARG A 187 3.94 -1.18 24.60
C ARG A 187 4.00 -0.42 23.29
N VAL A 188 3.28 0.70 23.25
CA VAL A 188 3.14 1.55 22.07
C VAL A 188 4.31 2.52 22.00
N ALA A 189 4.78 2.85 20.78
CA ALA A 189 5.83 3.85 20.60
C ALA A 189 5.35 5.27 20.95
N PRO A 190 6.23 6.16 21.43
CA PRO A 190 5.93 7.58 21.54
C PRO A 190 5.51 8.19 20.20
N THR A 191 4.61 9.17 20.23
CA THR A 191 4.12 9.86 19.01
C THR A 191 4.94 11.10 18.64
N ALA A 192 5.98 11.41 19.42
CA ALA A 192 6.89 12.52 19.19
C ALA A 192 8.26 12.26 19.84
N VAL A 193 9.31 12.79 19.21
CA VAL A 193 10.68 12.83 19.70
C VAL A 193 10.90 14.19 20.39
N ARG A 194 11.30 14.16 21.66
CA ARG A 194 11.45 15.36 22.49
C ARG A 194 12.66 16.20 22.07
N GLY A 195 12.59 17.51 22.29
CA GLY A 195 13.72 18.42 22.05
C GLY A 195 14.02 18.71 20.57
N THR A 196 13.15 18.29 19.65
CA THR A 196 13.30 18.53 18.21
C THR A 196 12.66 19.86 17.79
N GLY A 197 13.27 20.55 16.83
CA GLY A 197 12.83 21.86 16.32
C GLY A 197 12.50 21.85 14.82
N PRO A 198 12.28 23.02 14.21
CA PRO A 198 11.97 23.10 12.79
C PRO A 198 13.14 22.65 11.91
N GLY A 199 12.87 21.81 10.91
CA GLY A 199 13.92 21.30 10.02
C GLY A 199 13.41 20.29 8.99
N TRP A 200 14.33 19.86 8.14
CA TRP A 200 14.12 18.75 7.20
C TRP A 200 14.48 17.44 7.89
N TYR A 201 13.51 16.55 7.99
CA TYR A 201 13.64 15.22 8.61
C TYR A 201 13.45 14.14 7.56
N ARG A 202 14.25 13.08 7.61
CA ARG A 202 14.24 11.97 6.67
C ARG A 202 13.45 10.81 7.24
N GLY A 203 12.64 10.16 6.42
CA GLY A 203 11.99 8.94 6.83
C GLY A 203 11.68 7.99 5.70
N ASP A 204 11.33 6.78 6.11
CA ASP A 204 10.90 5.70 5.23
C ASP A 204 9.44 5.38 5.55
N LEU A 205 8.54 5.58 4.58
CA LEU A 205 7.10 5.52 4.84
C LEU A 205 6.50 4.13 4.68
N HIS A 206 7.29 3.16 4.20
CA HIS A 206 6.81 1.86 3.78
C HIS A 206 7.80 0.79 4.22
N THR A 207 7.54 0.15 5.36
CA THR A 207 8.43 -0.88 5.92
C THR A 207 7.66 -2.03 6.55
N HIS A 208 8.18 -3.24 6.36
CA HIS A 208 7.60 -4.48 6.87
C HIS A 208 8.53 -5.18 7.84
N THR A 209 7.93 -5.80 8.86
CA THR A 209 8.66 -6.60 9.84
C THR A 209 8.13 -8.02 9.86
N VAL A 210 8.60 -8.84 10.79
CA VAL A 210 8.03 -10.18 11.04
C VAL A 210 6.53 -10.16 11.37
N HIS A 211 5.91 -9.00 11.56
CA HIS A 211 4.47 -8.90 11.79
C HIS A 211 3.62 -9.04 10.51
N SER A 212 4.21 -8.94 9.33
CA SER A 212 3.62 -9.38 8.06
C SER A 212 4.51 -10.45 7.42
N ASP A 213 5.07 -10.13 6.25
CA ASP A 213 5.94 -10.95 5.42
C ASP A 213 7.41 -10.46 5.41
N GLY A 214 7.69 -9.39 6.17
CA GLY A 214 9.04 -8.96 6.46
C GLY A 214 9.84 -10.00 7.25
N ARG A 215 11.17 -9.98 7.06
CA ARG A 215 12.13 -10.89 7.68
C ARG A 215 12.94 -10.23 8.80
N ARG A 216 12.70 -8.95 9.06
CA ARG A 216 13.35 -8.17 10.11
C ARG A 216 12.52 -8.13 11.37
N THR A 217 13.18 -8.21 12.52
CA THR A 217 12.54 -7.82 13.78
C THR A 217 12.39 -6.30 13.84
N GLN A 218 11.51 -5.81 14.71
CA GLN A 218 11.38 -4.37 14.98
C GLN A 218 12.71 -3.75 15.44
N ALA A 219 13.53 -4.49 16.20
CA ALA A 219 14.85 -4.04 16.63
C ALA A 219 15.85 -3.95 15.47
N ASP A 220 15.84 -4.91 14.54
CA ASP A 220 16.67 -4.87 13.34
C ASP A 220 16.29 -3.69 12.44
N LEU A 221 14.98 -3.48 12.23
CA LEU A 221 14.49 -2.35 11.44
C LEU A 221 14.96 -1.01 12.02
N VAL A 222 14.84 -0.81 13.33
CA VAL A 222 15.32 0.42 14.01
C VAL A 222 16.82 0.62 13.81
N ARG A 223 17.62 -0.44 13.96
CA ARG A 223 19.07 -0.40 13.76
C ARG A 223 19.41 0.00 12.33
N GLU A 224 18.76 -0.61 11.35
CA GLU A 224 18.99 -0.33 9.92
C GLU A 224 18.49 1.07 9.53
N ALA A 225 17.36 1.52 10.07
CA ALA A 225 16.84 2.86 9.85
C ALA A 225 17.82 3.94 10.34
N ARG A 226 18.38 3.77 11.55
CA ARG A 226 19.40 4.69 12.08
C ARG A 226 20.68 4.65 11.24
N ALA A 227 21.10 3.47 10.78
CA ALA A 227 22.26 3.34 9.88
C ALA A 227 22.03 4.00 8.51
N ALA A 228 20.79 4.03 8.03
CA ALA A 228 20.40 4.74 6.80
C ALA A 228 20.26 6.27 6.98
N GLY A 229 20.43 6.80 8.20
CA GLY A 229 20.30 8.22 8.51
C GLY A 229 18.86 8.72 8.51
N LEU A 230 17.92 7.85 8.91
CA LEU A 230 16.50 8.21 9.04
C LEU A 230 16.20 8.77 10.43
N ASP A 231 15.36 9.81 10.47
CA ASP A 231 14.78 10.39 11.67
C ASP A 231 13.43 9.74 12.04
N PHE A 232 12.74 9.17 11.06
CA PHE A 232 11.50 8.45 11.30
C PHE A 232 11.28 7.27 10.35
N VAL A 233 10.47 6.30 10.79
CA VAL A 233 9.98 5.19 9.97
C VAL A 233 8.49 5.03 10.16
N CYS A 234 7.78 4.59 9.13
CA CYS A 234 6.40 4.13 9.22
C CYS A 234 6.36 2.61 9.23
N SER A 235 5.74 2.02 10.26
CA SER A 235 5.45 0.58 10.28
C SER A 235 4.15 0.33 9.56
N THR A 236 4.19 -0.40 8.44
CA THR A 236 3.07 -0.53 7.51
C THR A 236 2.80 -1.99 7.18
N GLU A 237 2.76 -2.84 8.20
CA GLU A 237 2.53 -4.28 8.04
C GLU A 237 1.26 -4.55 7.22
N HIS A 238 1.30 -5.54 6.33
CA HIS A 238 0.14 -5.93 5.53
C HIS A 238 -1.06 -6.30 6.40
N ASN A 239 -2.14 -5.51 6.30
CA ASN A 239 -3.47 -5.87 6.76
C ASN A 239 -3.58 -6.21 8.27
N THR A 240 -2.64 -5.74 9.09
CA THR A 240 -2.60 -6.05 10.53
C THR A 240 -2.02 -4.92 11.35
N SER A 241 -2.62 -4.67 12.52
CA SER A 241 -2.15 -3.66 13.47
C SER A 241 -1.21 -4.21 14.53
N SER A 242 -0.80 -5.49 14.42
CA SER A 242 -0.13 -6.20 15.53
C SER A 242 1.20 -5.57 15.97
N ALA A 243 2.01 -5.05 15.04
CA ALA A 243 3.29 -4.39 15.34
C ALA A 243 3.09 -3.11 16.17
N SER A 244 1.98 -2.40 15.98
CA SER A 244 1.70 -1.13 16.67
C SER A 244 1.59 -1.25 18.19
N LEU A 245 1.35 -2.47 18.67
CA LEU A 245 1.22 -2.77 20.10
C LEU A 245 2.56 -3.16 20.74
N THR A 246 3.67 -3.26 19.98
CA THR A 246 4.97 -3.73 20.48
C THR A 246 6.13 -2.76 20.22
N TRP A 247 5.98 -1.79 19.32
CA TRP A 247 7.05 -0.84 18.96
C TRP A 247 7.68 -0.09 20.14
N GLY A 248 6.94 0.19 21.21
CA GLY A 248 7.48 0.85 22.41
C GLY A 248 8.53 0.03 23.18
N ARG A 249 8.79 -1.23 22.78
CA ARG A 249 9.92 -2.03 23.27
C ARG A 249 11.23 -1.71 22.56
N HIS A 250 11.14 -1.12 21.38
CA HIS A 250 12.24 -1.04 20.41
C HIS A 250 12.51 0.40 19.94
N ALA A 251 11.51 1.29 20.01
CA ALA A 251 11.63 2.69 19.63
C ALA A 251 12.63 3.41 20.56
N PRO A 252 13.73 3.95 20.03
CA PRO A 252 14.68 4.75 20.80
C PRO A 252 14.19 6.19 20.95
N ASP A 253 14.89 6.98 21.76
CA ASP A 253 14.53 8.38 22.02
C ASP A 253 14.85 9.32 20.85
N ASP A 254 15.59 8.87 19.82
CA ASP A 254 16.07 9.66 18.67
C ASP A 254 15.44 9.28 17.33
N LEU A 255 14.54 8.29 17.29
CA LEU A 255 13.86 7.85 16.06
C LEU A 255 12.35 7.78 16.29
N LEU A 256 11.58 8.47 15.44
CA LEU A 256 10.11 8.41 15.49
C LEU A 256 9.59 7.17 14.75
N VAL A 257 8.79 6.35 15.42
CA VAL A 257 8.02 5.28 14.76
C VAL A 257 6.58 5.73 14.54
N VAL A 258 6.25 6.06 13.30
CA VAL A 258 4.89 6.37 12.86
C VAL A 258 4.14 5.05 12.64
N GLN A 259 2.96 4.93 13.26
CA GLN A 259 2.13 3.74 13.09
C GLN A 259 1.34 3.84 11.79
N GLY A 260 1.26 2.74 11.05
CA GLY A 260 0.42 2.63 9.88
C GLY A 260 0.06 1.19 9.55
N GLU A 261 -0.47 1.01 8.35
CA GLU A 261 -0.87 -0.28 7.78
C GLU A 261 -0.79 -0.17 6.26
N GLU A 262 -0.19 -1.15 5.58
CA GLU A 262 -0.39 -1.30 4.14
C GLU A 262 -1.68 -2.10 3.91
N VAL A 263 -2.71 -1.40 3.48
CA VAL A 263 -4.00 -1.98 3.13
C VAL A 263 -3.86 -2.63 1.76
N THR A 264 -3.73 -3.94 1.79
CA THR A 264 -3.32 -4.79 0.66
C THR A 264 -4.56 -5.42 0.07
N THR A 265 -5.20 -4.71 -0.86
CA THR A 265 -6.40 -5.20 -1.55
C THR A 265 -6.03 -6.08 -2.75
N ARG A 266 -7.02 -6.60 -3.48
CA ARG A 266 -6.78 -7.31 -4.75
C ARG A 266 -6.75 -6.41 -5.99
N ALA A 267 -6.76 -5.08 -5.81
CA ALA A 267 -6.84 -4.10 -6.89
C ALA A 267 -6.05 -2.83 -6.57
N GLY A 268 -4.93 -2.97 -5.87
CA GLY A 268 -4.09 -1.85 -5.44
C GLY A 268 -3.79 -1.92 -3.95
N HIS A 269 -2.58 -1.52 -3.59
CA HIS A 269 -2.20 -1.32 -2.20
C HIS A 269 -2.21 0.17 -1.85
N TRP A 270 -2.43 0.48 -0.58
CA TRP A 270 -2.32 1.85 -0.08
C TRP A 270 -1.94 1.88 1.40
N LEU A 271 -1.18 2.89 1.78
CA LEU A 271 -0.73 3.09 3.15
C LEU A 271 -1.73 3.93 3.93
N ALA A 272 -2.19 3.40 5.05
CA ALA A 272 -2.90 4.13 6.08
C ALA A 272 -1.89 4.59 7.15
N LEU A 273 -1.35 5.80 7.02
CA LEU A 273 -0.28 6.31 7.89
C LEU A 273 -0.84 7.15 9.05
N GLY A 274 -0.13 7.16 10.18
CA GLY A 274 -0.47 7.98 11.34
C GLY A 274 -1.63 7.46 12.18
N LEU A 275 -1.88 6.14 12.15
CA LEU A 275 -2.99 5.53 12.88
C LEU A 275 -2.74 5.51 14.40
N PRO A 276 -3.78 5.66 15.24
CA PRO A 276 -3.67 5.31 16.65
C PRO A 276 -3.33 3.82 16.81
N ALA A 277 -2.49 3.48 17.78
CA ALA A 277 -2.06 2.10 17.99
C ALA A 277 -3.25 1.14 18.23
N GLY A 278 -3.18 -0.03 17.60
CA GLY A 278 -4.21 -1.06 17.63
C GLY A 278 -5.39 -0.84 16.68
N ARG A 279 -5.50 0.31 16.00
CA ARG A 279 -6.50 0.52 14.94
C ARG A 279 -6.12 -0.25 13.70
N TRP A 280 -7.13 -0.71 12.96
CA TRP A 280 -7.00 -1.58 11.79
C TRP A 280 -7.94 -1.08 10.69
N VAL A 281 -7.48 -1.15 9.44
CA VAL A 281 -8.26 -0.79 8.26
C VAL A 281 -8.54 -2.04 7.45
N ASP A 282 -9.81 -2.29 7.17
CA ASP A 282 -10.20 -3.53 6.51
C ASP A 282 -9.92 -3.45 5.01
N TRP A 283 -9.22 -4.44 4.45
CA TRP A 283 -8.81 -4.51 3.03
C TRP A 283 -9.77 -5.31 2.14
N ARG A 284 -10.78 -5.94 2.74
CA ARG A 284 -11.60 -7.01 2.13
C ARG A 284 -12.67 -6.46 1.18
N TYR A 285 -12.25 -5.72 0.16
CA TYR A 285 -13.10 -5.09 -0.83
C TYR A 285 -12.39 -4.98 -2.19
N ARG A 286 -13.20 -4.87 -3.25
CA ARG A 286 -12.81 -4.62 -4.64
C ARG A 286 -13.28 -3.23 -5.07
N PRO A 287 -12.80 -2.71 -6.23
CA PRO A 287 -13.26 -1.43 -6.76
C PRO A 287 -14.78 -1.36 -6.94
N ALA A 288 -15.40 -2.46 -7.37
CA ALA A 288 -16.85 -2.56 -7.56
C ALA A 288 -17.68 -2.41 -6.27
N ASP A 289 -17.09 -2.67 -5.10
CA ASP A 289 -17.80 -2.60 -3.82
C ASP A 289 -17.95 -1.15 -3.30
N GLY A 290 -17.24 -0.19 -3.90
CA GLY A 290 -17.33 1.23 -3.54
C GLY A 290 -16.86 1.54 -2.11
N GLN A 291 -15.98 0.73 -1.53
CA GLN A 291 -15.59 0.86 -0.11
C GLN A 291 -14.32 1.69 0.14
N LEU A 292 -13.54 2.02 -0.90
CA LEU A 292 -12.28 2.77 -0.73
C LEU A 292 -12.52 4.09 0.02
N ASP A 293 -13.49 4.89 -0.42
CA ASP A 293 -13.77 6.20 0.19
C ASP A 293 -14.14 6.06 1.67
N ARG A 294 -14.92 5.04 2.03
CA ARG A 294 -15.27 4.77 3.43
C ARG A 294 -14.02 4.56 4.29
N PHE A 295 -13.07 3.76 3.82
CA PHE A 295 -11.86 3.46 4.59
C PHE A 295 -10.83 4.58 4.57
N VAL A 296 -10.71 5.32 3.46
CA VAL A 296 -9.93 6.56 3.43
C VAL A 296 -10.48 7.59 4.41
N GLN A 297 -11.81 7.77 4.48
CA GLN A 297 -12.43 8.66 5.45
C GLN A 297 -12.25 8.18 6.90
N GLN A 298 -12.27 6.87 7.14
CA GLN A 298 -11.90 6.31 8.44
C GLN A 298 -10.48 6.73 8.84
N VAL A 299 -9.49 6.60 7.95
CA VAL A 299 -8.11 7.00 8.22
C VAL A 299 -8.00 8.50 8.51
N ARG A 300 -8.65 9.34 7.71
CA ARG A 300 -8.68 10.80 7.93
C ARG A 300 -9.32 11.18 9.26
N ALA A 301 -10.42 10.53 9.64
CA ALA A 301 -11.09 10.76 10.92
C ALA A 301 -10.21 10.39 12.13
N LEU A 302 -9.23 9.50 11.93
CA LEU A 302 -8.21 9.16 12.92
C LEU A 302 -7.00 10.10 12.91
N GLY A 303 -7.03 11.14 12.07
CA GLY A 303 -5.92 12.09 11.90
C GLY A 303 -4.79 11.56 11.01
N GLY A 304 -5.00 10.41 10.34
CA GLY A 304 -4.03 9.77 9.47
C GLY A 304 -4.02 10.29 8.04
N LEU A 305 -3.27 9.62 7.17
CA LEU A 305 -3.07 9.92 5.75
C LEU A 305 -3.25 8.66 4.90
N ALA A 306 -3.94 8.75 3.77
CA ALA A 306 -4.05 7.66 2.80
C ALA A 306 -3.12 7.88 1.60
N VAL A 307 -2.12 7.02 1.41
CA VAL A 307 -1.11 7.11 0.35
C VAL A 307 -1.27 5.95 -0.62
N VAL A 308 -1.37 6.20 -1.92
CA VAL A 308 -1.30 5.11 -2.91
C VAL A 308 0.11 4.52 -2.89
N ALA A 309 0.24 3.21 -2.66
CA ALA A 309 1.53 2.52 -2.69
C ALA A 309 1.81 2.02 -4.11
N HIS A 310 3.07 2.15 -4.54
CA HIS A 310 3.63 1.58 -5.79
C HIS A 310 2.60 1.32 -6.93
N PRO A 311 1.88 2.36 -7.42
CA PRO A 311 0.62 2.20 -8.18
C PRO A 311 0.75 1.45 -9.51
N HIS A 312 1.95 1.39 -10.08
CA HIS A 312 2.23 0.71 -11.35
C HIS A 312 3.08 -0.54 -11.16
N ALA A 313 3.28 -1.02 -9.92
CA ALA A 313 3.99 -2.26 -9.65
C ALA A 313 3.38 -3.40 -10.48
N PRO A 314 4.21 -4.15 -11.24
CA PRO A 314 3.74 -5.19 -12.16
C PRO A 314 3.47 -6.52 -11.45
N THR A 315 2.99 -6.47 -10.19
CA THR A 315 2.66 -7.66 -9.40
C THR A 315 1.14 -7.86 -9.32
N PRO A 316 0.65 -9.10 -9.38
CA PRO A 316 -0.78 -9.38 -9.31
C PRO A 316 -1.42 -8.76 -8.06
N GLY A 317 -2.46 -7.94 -8.26
CA GLY A 317 -3.21 -7.30 -7.18
C GLY A 317 -2.62 -6.00 -6.64
N ALA A 318 -1.37 -5.64 -6.96
CA ALA A 318 -0.74 -4.40 -6.48
C ALA A 318 -0.98 -3.20 -7.40
N THR A 319 -1.15 -3.42 -8.72
CA THR A 319 -1.46 -2.34 -9.66
C THR A 319 -2.76 -1.62 -9.24
N TRP A 320 -2.70 -0.29 -9.18
CA TRP A 320 -3.81 0.54 -8.72
C TRP A 320 -5.01 0.46 -9.65
N GLY A 321 -6.09 -0.16 -9.16
CA GLY A 321 -7.33 -0.42 -9.90
C GLY A 321 -8.55 0.36 -9.41
N PHE A 322 -8.38 1.29 -8.46
CA PHE A 322 -9.49 2.07 -7.91
C PHE A 322 -9.80 3.36 -8.68
N GLY A 323 -8.92 3.78 -9.59
CA GLY A 323 -9.09 4.97 -10.44
C GLY A 323 -9.92 4.70 -11.71
N THR A 324 -10.29 5.77 -12.41
CA THR A 324 -10.95 5.73 -13.74
C THR A 324 -9.96 5.58 -14.90
N GLY A 325 -8.66 5.68 -14.63
CA GLY A 325 -7.57 5.48 -15.58
C GLY A 325 -6.20 5.61 -14.93
N PRO A 326 -5.11 5.43 -15.69
CA PRO A 326 -3.75 5.61 -15.20
C PRO A 326 -3.54 7.01 -14.60
N GLY A 327 -2.95 7.06 -13.41
CA GLY A 327 -2.72 8.32 -12.69
C GLY A 327 -3.96 8.93 -12.03
N ASP A 328 -5.13 8.27 -12.05
CA ASP A 328 -6.29 8.68 -11.27
C ASP A 328 -6.19 8.19 -9.82
N TRP A 329 -5.59 9.03 -8.99
CA TRP A 329 -5.51 8.85 -7.53
C TRP A 329 -6.51 9.73 -6.79
N SER A 330 -7.60 10.14 -7.45
CA SER A 330 -8.64 10.97 -6.83
C SER A 330 -9.17 10.34 -5.55
N GLY A 331 -9.34 11.16 -4.52
CA GLY A 331 -9.72 10.71 -3.18
C GLY A 331 -8.57 10.28 -2.28
N MET A 332 -7.35 10.11 -2.78
CA MET A 332 -6.15 9.77 -1.98
C MET A 332 -5.39 11.03 -1.56
N ASP A 333 -4.60 10.97 -0.49
CA ASP A 333 -3.90 12.14 0.07
C ASP A 333 -2.47 12.31 -0.46
N ALA A 334 -1.84 11.24 -0.96
CA ALA A 334 -0.50 11.23 -1.57
C ALA A 334 -0.32 9.99 -2.47
N VAL A 335 0.76 9.95 -3.23
CA VAL A 335 1.16 8.82 -4.08
C VAL A 335 2.66 8.54 -3.89
N GLU A 336 2.98 7.26 -3.73
CA GLU A 336 4.36 6.78 -3.74
C GLU A 336 4.88 6.74 -5.18
N LEU A 337 5.92 7.54 -5.47
CA LEU A 337 6.57 7.61 -6.78
C LEU A 337 7.85 6.81 -6.87
N ALA A 338 8.52 6.58 -5.73
CA ALA A 338 9.74 5.79 -5.66
C ALA A 338 9.53 4.68 -4.62
N ASN A 339 9.61 3.43 -5.06
CA ASN A 339 9.45 2.27 -4.21
C ASN A 339 10.70 1.37 -4.31
N GLY A 340 11.53 1.40 -3.28
CA GLY A 340 12.78 0.64 -3.28
C GLY A 340 13.76 1.13 -4.35
N PRO A 341 14.44 0.23 -5.09
CA PRO A 341 15.28 0.63 -6.23
C PRO A 341 14.43 1.22 -7.36
N TRP A 342 14.84 2.37 -7.90
CA TRP A 342 14.16 3.01 -9.01
C TRP A 342 14.01 2.10 -10.24
N THR A 343 12.79 1.84 -10.69
CA THR A 343 12.45 0.95 -11.83
C THR A 343 11.58 1.64 -12.89
N LEU A 344 11.20 0.92 -13.95
CA LEU A 344 10.39 1.48 -15.04
C LEU A 344 8.97 1.86 -14.59
N ASP A 345 8.39 1.12 -13.65
CA ASP A 345 7.09 1.45 -13.05
C ASP A 345 7.13 2.74 -12.23
N ASP A 346 8.25 3.06 -11.58
CA ASP A 346 8.46 4.38 -10.97
C ASP A 346 8.47 5.49 -12.04
N GLU A 347 9.11 5.29 -13.20
CA GLU A 347 9.07 6.26 -14.32
C GLU A 347 7.66 6.46 -14.87
N VAL A 348 6.89 5.37 -15.03
CA VAL A 348 5.48 5.44 -15.45
C VAL A 348 4.68 6.24 -14.42
N THR A 349 4.94 6.02 -13.13
CA THR A 349 4.30 6.77 -12.05
C THR A 349 4.68 8.24 -12.07
N LEU A 350 5.96 8.57 -12.27
CA LEU A 350 6.46 9.94 -12.39
C LEU A 350 5.82 10.68 -13.57
N ALA A 351 5.73 10.03 -14.74
CA ALA A 351 5.09 10.59 -15.92
C ALA A 351 3.59 10.85 -15.70
N ALA A 352 2.88 9.89 -15.11
CA ALA A 352 1.47 10.04 -14.76
C ALA A 352 1.24 11.17 -13.74
N TRP A 353 2.09 11.27 -12.72
CA TRP A 353 2.05 12.33 -11.72
C TRP A 353 2.34 13.70 -12.31
N HIS A 354 3.35 13.82 -13.18
CA HIS A 354 3.64 15.07 -13.87
C HIS A 354 2.46 15.52 -14.75
N ALA A 355 1.80 14.59 -15.44
CA ALA A 355 0.59 14.90 -16.21
C ALA A 355 -0.56 15.42 -15.33
N GLN A 356 -0.69 14.96 -14.08
CA GLN A 356 -1.65 15.54 -13.12
C GLN A 356 -1.31 17.00 -12.81
N LEU A 357 -0.03 17.31 -12.56
CA LEU A 357 0.42 18.68 -12.29
C LEU A 357 0.13 19.62 -13.47
N VAL A 358 0.42 19.18 -14.70
CA VAL A 358 0.13 19.93 -15.93
C VAL A 358 -1.37 20.17 -16.08
N ALA A 359 -2.20 19.20 -15.71
CA ALA A 359 -3.65 19.32 -15.71
C ALA A 359 -4.22 20.12 -14.50
N GLY A 360 -3.36 20.77 -13.70
CA GLY A 360 -3.77 21.57 -12.55
C GLY A 360 -4.30 20.75 -11.38
N ARG A 361 -3.95 19.46 -11.29
CA ARG A 361 -4.30 18.58 -10.17
C ARG A 361 -3.05 18.24 -9.37
N PHE A 362 -3.14 18.31 -8.04
CA PHE A 362 -2.01 18.02 -7.17
C PHE A 362 -2.33 16.94 -6.15
N VAL A 363 -1.57 15.84 -6.25
CA VAL A 363 -1.44 14.80 -5.23
C VAL A 363 0.03 14.81 -4.80
N PRO A 364 0.36 15.04 -3.51
CA PRO A 364 1.73 14.97 -3.02
C PRO A 364 2.44 13.67 -3.40
N ALA A 365 3.68 13.79 -3.84
CA ALA A 365 4.59 12.68 -4.11
C ALA A 365 5.42 12.32 -2.88
N VAL A 366 5.59 11.03 -2.62
CA VAL A 366 6.46 10.48 -1.56
C VAL A 366 7.29 9.31 -2.08
N GLY A 367 8.30 8.88 -1.34
CA GLY A 367 9.14 7.72 -1.66
C GLY A 367 9.57 6.94 -0.43
N SER A 368 9.68 5.62 -0.59
CA SER A 368 9.92 4.68 0.50
C SER A 368 10.65 3.43 0.02
N SER A 369 11.18 2.61 0.93
CA SER A 369 11.94 1.44 0.53
C SER A 369 11.11 0.19 0.23
N ASP A 370 9.94 0.07 0.86
CA ASP A 370 9.13 -1.16 0.91
C ASP A 370 9.97 -2.38 1.28
N SER A 371 10.74 -2.22 2.36
CA SER A 371 11.75 -3.19 2.74
C SER A 371 11.12 -4.42 3.41
N HIS A 372 11.36 -5.60 2.84
CA HIS A 372 10.91 -6.87 3.42
C HIS A 372 12.06 -7.75 3.92
N HIS A 373 13.25 -7.68 3.32
CA HIS A 373 14.37 -8.54 3.68
C HIS A 373 15.73 -7.84 3.56
N PRO A 374 16.83 -8.41 4.09
CA PRO A 374 18.15 -7.75 4.05
C PRO A 374 18.67 -7.32 2.67
N GLY A 375 18.17 -7.94 1.59
CA GLY A 375 18.51 -7.56 0.20
C GLY A 375 17.72 -6.35 -0.32
N GLN A 376 16.69 -5.91 0.41
CA GLN A 376 15.96 -4.66 0.22
C GLN A 376 16.31 -3.75 1.42
N PRO A 377 17.31 -2.88 1.28
CA PRO A 377 17.76 -2.02 2.37
C PRO A 377 16.65 -1.07 2.83
N VAL A 378 16.51 -0.91 4.14
CA VAL A 378 15.69 0.15 4.73
C VAL A 378 16.21 1.51 4.25
N GLY A 379 15.30 2.40 3.82
CA GLY A 379 15.64 3.73 3.32
C GLY A 379 16.24 3.78 1.91
N ARG A 380 16.08 2.72 1.08
CA ARG A 380 16.52 2.71 -0.34
C ARG A 380 15.72 3.67 -1.26
N ALA A 381 14.63 4.22 -0.75
CA ALA A 381 14.18 5.57 -1.06
C ALA A 381 13.70 6.21 0.24
N GLN A 382 13.85 7.52 0.37
CA GLN A 382 13.55 8.30 1.56
C GLN A 382 12.62 9.45 1.20
N THR A 383 11.68 9.73 2.09
CA THR A 383 10.91 10.98 2.09
C THR A 383 11.52 11.96 3.08
N VAL A 384 11.97 13.10 2.59
CA VAL A 384 12.53 14.19 3.39
C VAL A 384 11.47 15.27 3.56
N ALA A 385 10.93 15.42 4.77
CA ALA A 385 9.80 16.29 5.07
C ALA A 385 10.22 17.48 5.94
N TRP A 386 9.69 18.67 5.64
CA TRP A 386 9.87 19.83 6.51
C TRP A 386 8.88 19.74 7.67
N LEU A 387 9.39 19.63 8.88
CA LEU A 387 8.59 19.49 10.10
C LEU A 387 8.92 20.62 11.08
N PRO A 388 7.92 21.20 11.78
CA PRO A 388 8.19 22.12 12.90
C PRO A 388 8.77 21.40 14.13
N THR A 389 8.56 20.07 14.22
CA THR A 389 9.06 19.17 15.26
C THR A 389 8.86 17.73 14.77
N LEU A 390 9.67 16.79 15.25
CA LEU A 390 9.59 15.39 14.85
C LEU A 390 8.45 14.68 15.63
N SER A 391 7.26 14.70 15.05
CA SER A 391 6.05 14.05 15.59
C SER A 391 5.16 13.46 14.51
N THR A 392 4.36 12.45 14.84
CA THR A 392 3.43 11.81 13.89
C THR A 392 2.49 12.82 13.24
N ARG A 393 1.96 13.76 14.02
CA ARG A 393 1.06 14.81 13.51
C ARG A 393 1.78 15.74 12.54
N ALA A 394 3.03 16.11 12.83
CA ALA A 394 3.82 16.96 11.95
C ALA A 394 4.15 16.24 10.64
N VAL A 395 4.53 14.96 10.70
CA VAL A 395 4.77 14.12 9.51
C VAL A 395 3.53 14.09 8.62
N VAL A 396 2.37 13.68 9.17
CA VAL A 396 1.11 13.61 8.40
C VAL A 396 0.75 14.97 7.78
N ALA A 397 0.88 16.06 8.53
CA ALA A 397 0.58 17.41 8.04
C ALA A 397 1.52 17.85 6.91
N ALA A 398 2.82 17.59 7.03
CA ALA A 398 3.82 17.94 6.02
C ALA A 398 3.61 17.15 4.72
N LEU A 399 3.37 15.84 4.82
CA LEU A 399 3.12 14.99 3.66
C LEU A 399 1.82 15.39 2.93
N ARG A 400 0.72 15.62 3.67
CA ARG A 400 -0.53 16.14 3.09
C ARG A 400 -0.32 17.48 2.39
N ALA A 401 0.53 18.33 2.96
CA ALA A 401 0.88 19.61 2.37
C ALA A 401 1.89 19.48 1.20
N GLY A 402 2.43 18.31 0.91
CA GLY A 402 3.50 18.16 -0.09
C GLY A 402 4.78 18.91 0.27
N ARG A 403 5.00 19.22 1.55
CA ARG A 403 6.25 19.82 2.06
C ARG A 403 7.31 18.75 2.27
N CYS A 404 7.58 18.00 1.21
CA CYS A 404 8.54 16.92 1.18
C CYS A 404 9.18 16.73 -0.20
N TRP A 405 10.31 16.06 -0.21
CA TRP A 405 11.01 15.62 -1.41
C TRP A 405 11.57 14.21 -1.20
N LEU A 406 11.97 13.56 -2.28
CA LEU A 406 12.41 12.17 -2.33
C LEU A 406 13.92 12.13 -2.54
N ALA A 407 14.60 11.19 -1.88
CA ALA A 407 16.03 10.94 -2.03
C ALA A 407 16.31 9.44 -2.06
N GLU A 408 17.30 8.99 -2.85
CA GLU A 408 17.74 7.59 -2.82
C GLU A 408 18.55 7.24 -1.56
N SER A 409 19.05 8.24 -0.82
CA SER A 409 19.81 8.06 0.43
C SER A 409 19.94 9.34 1.25
N SER A 410 20.50 9.21 2.46
CA SER A 410 20.82 10.32 3.36
C SER A 410 22.01 11.18 2.91
N ALA A 411 22.80 10.71 1.95
CA ALA A 411 23.91 11.47 1.38
C ALA A 411 23.43 12.65 0.51
N VAL A 412 22.26 12.50 -0.13
CA VAL A 412 21.75 13.51 -1.06
C VAL A 412 21.29 14.75 -0.32
N GLN A 413 21.79 15.92 -0.70
CA GLN A 413 21.33 17.21 -0.21
C GLN A 413 20.63 17.96 -1.35
N LEU A 414 19.49 18.60 -1.07
CA LEU A 414 18.73 19.34 -2.07
C LEU A 414 18.03 20.55 -1.45
N ALA A 415 18.12 21.69 -2.12
CA ALA A 415 17.28 22.86 -1.86
C ALA A 415 16.72 23.41 -3.19
N LEU A 416 15.41 23.69 -3.21
CA LEU A 416 14.74 24.36 -4.32
C LEU A 416 13.95 25.54 -3.77
N THR A 417 14.28 26.74 -4.24
CA THR A 417 13.69 28.00 -3.76
C THR A 417 13.26 28.88 -4.91
N ALA A 418 12.11 29.53 -4.78
CA ALA A 418 11.63 30.58 -5.67
C ALA A 418 11.56 31.91 -4.91
N ARG A 419 11.92 33.01 -5.57
CA ARG A 419 11.99 34.34 -4.96
C ARG A 419 11.42 35.41 -5.89
N LEU A 420 10.63 36.32 -5.29
CA LEU A 420 10.09 37.51 -5.94
C LEU A 420 10.16 38.69 -4.98
N GLY A 421 11.11 39.59 -5.22
CA GLY A 421 11.44 40.66 -4.26
C GLY A 421 11.91 40.08 -2.93
N THR A 422 11.17 40.34 -1.86
CA THR A 422 11.40 39.82 -0.49
C THR A 422 10.64 38.53 -0.18
N ARG A 423 9.70 38.11 -1.05
CA ARG A 423 8.92 36.88 -0.87
C ARG A 423 9.73 35.67 -1.33
N THR A 424 9.63 34.57 -0.60
CA THR A 424 10.26 33.30 -0.93
C THR A 424 9.28 32.14 -0.74
N ALA A 425 9.41 31.11 -1.57
CA ALA A 425 8.68 29.86 -1.42
C ALA A 425 9.65 28.68 -1.62
N GLY A 426 9.50 27.66 -0.79
CA GLY A 426 10.21 26.38 -0.91
C GLY A 426 9.32 25.25 -1.43
N ILE A 427 9.86 24.03 -1.33
CA ILE A 427 9.21 22.78 -1.75
C ILE A 427 7.83 22.63 -1.09
N GLY A 428 6.79 22.47 -1.91
CA GLY A 428 5.39 22.33 -1.47
C GLY A 428 4.66 23.64 -1.19
N GLU A 429 5.36 24.78 -1.26
CA GLU A 429 4.81 26.11 -0.98
C GLU A 429 4.43 26.87 -2.25
N ALA A 430 3.69 27.96 -2.08
CA ALA A 430 3.26 28.83 -3.17
C ALA A 430 3.79 30.25 -2.94
N LEU A 431 4.37 30.84 -3.99
CA LEU A 431 4.95 32.18 -3.95
C LEU A 431 3.89 33.29 -4.14
N GLY A 432 2.81 32.98 -4.88
CA GLY A 432 1.76 33.94 -5.20
C GLY A 432 2.23 35.05 -6.15
N ALA A 433 3.05 34.71 -7.14
CA ALA A 433 3.42 35.61 -8.23
C ALA A 433 2.24 35.82 -9.19
N GLY A 434 2.12 37.03 -9.74
CA GLY A 434 1.19 37.37 -10.82
C GLY A 434 1.72 36.93 -12.18
N ALA A 435 0.84 36.90 -13.19
CA ALA A 435 1.18 36.36 -14.52
C ALA A 435 2.31 37.11 -15.24
N ALA A 436 2.52 38.39 -14.94
CA ALA A 436 3.56 39.23 -15.53
C ALA A 436 4.89 39.23 -14.72
N ASP A 437 4.91 38.60 -13.55
CA ASP A 437 6.10 38.57 -12.71
C ASP A 437 7.16 37.63 -13.28
N VAL A 438 8.43 38.03 -13.11
CA VAL A 438 9.60 37.17 -13.34
C VAL A 438 10.13 36.72 -11.99
N VAL A 439 10.21 35.40 -11.80
CA VAL A 439 10.57 34.78 -10.54
C VAL A 439 11.96 34.14 -10.65
N GLY A 440 12.84 34.50 -9.72
CA GLY A 440 14.15 33.87 -9.60
C GLY A 440 14.01 32.51 -8.92
N VAL A 441 14.42 31.44 -9.61
CA VAL A 441 14.42 30.06 -9.11
C VAL A 441 15.85 29.59 -8.95
N ARG A 442 16.15 28.98 -7.80
CA ARG A 442 17.46 28.41 -7.47
C ARG A 442 17.32 26.97 -6.99
N LEU A 443 18.06 26.07 -7.64
CA LEU A 443 18.26 24.69 -7.23
C LEU A 443 19.70 24.52 -6.77
N GLU A 444 19.90 23.92 -5.60
CA GLU A 444 21.20 23.50 -5.08
C GLU A 444 21.15 22.00 -4.75
N VAL A 445 22.16 21.26 -5.19
CA VAL A 445 22.27 19.81 -5.00
C VAL A 445 23.65 19.48 -4.41
N GLY A 446 23.72 18.44 -3.58
CA GLY A 446 24.95 17.96 -2.96
C GLY A 446 24.97 16.45 -2.73
N GLY A 447 26.18 15.88 -2.64
CA GLY A 447 26.39 14.49 -2.22
C GLY A 447 26.15 13.41 -3.28
N VAL A 448 25.99 13.80 -4.54
CA VAL A 448 25.64 12.88 -5.65
C VAL A 448 26.49 13.17 -6.91
N PRO A 449 27.77 12.76 -6.96
CA PRO A 449 28.68 13.07 -8.07
C PRO A 449 28.22 12.50 -9.41
N GLY A 450 28.50 13.22 -10.51
CA GLY A 450 28.21 12.77 -11.87
C GLY A 450 26.71 12.71 -12.24
N CYS A 451 25.82 13.18 -11.37
CA CYS A 451 24.39 13.24 -11.61
C CYS A 451 23.98 14.55 -12.31
N LEU A 452 22.96 14.49 -13.16
CA LEU A 452 22.33 15.65 -13.80
C LEU A 452 21.22 16.20 -12.89
N ALA A 453 21.41 17.43 -12.39
CA ALA A 453 20.41 18.16 -11.62
C ALA A 453 19.64 19.12 -12.53
N GLN A 454 18.31 19.05 -12.53
CA GLN A 454 17.45 19.85 -13.41
C GLN A 454 16.33 20.55 -12.64
N VAL A 455 15.99 21.75 -13.10
CA VAL A 455 14.70 22.40 -12.79
C VAL A 455 13.74 22.06 -13.93
N VAL A 456 12.60 21.47 -13.59
CA VAL A 456 11.59 20.97 -14.52
C VAL A 456 10.29 21.78 -14.36
N GLY A 457 9.76 22.30 -15.46
CA GLY A 457 8.46 22.97 -15.55
C GLY A 457 7.41 22.10 -16.27
N PRO A 458 6.26 22.66 -16.66
CA PRO A 458 5.17 21.90 -17.27
C PRO A 458 5.51 21.22 -18.61
N ALA A 459 6.41 21.82 -19.39
CA ALA A 459 6.80 21.31 -20.71
C ALA A 459 8.08 20.44 -20.67
N GLY A 460 8.67 20.22 -19.49
CA GLY A 460 9.94 19.50 -19.31
C GLY A 460 11.04 20.35 -18.68
N PRO A 461 12.32 19.94 -18.82
CA PRO A 461 13.45 20.63 -18.22
C PRO A 461 13.59 22.07 -18.73
N LEU A 462 13.78 23.01 -17.79
CA LEU A 462 13.98 24.45 -18.05
C LEU A 462 15.46 24.85 -17.97
N GLY A 463 16.24 24.09 -17.22
CA GLY A 463 17.67 24.29 -17.05
C GLY A 463 18.26 23.22 -16.14
N GLY A 464 19.58 23.01 -16.21
CA GLY A 464 20.25 21.98 -15.43
C GLY A 464 21.76 22.13 -15.41
N ALA A 465 22.39 21.37 -14.54
CA ALA A 465 23.84 21.26 -14.41
C ALA A 465 24.23 19.84 -14.00
N VAL A 466 25.39 19.37 -14.43
CA VAL A 466 25.99 18.12 -13.92
C VAL A 466 26.72 18.45 -12.63
N THR A 467 26.53 17.60 -11.63
CA THR A 467 27.24 17.68 -10.36
C THR A 467 28.72 17.38 -10.53
N ASP A 468 29.54 18.15 -9.82
CA ASP A 468 30.99 18.01 -9.83
C ASP A 468 31.48 16.75 -9.08
N ALA A 469 32.80 16.62 -8.96
CA ALA A 469 33.43 15.49 -8.26
C ALA A 469 33.06 15.41 -6.76
N ASP A 470 32.65 16.52 -6.15
CA ASP A 470 32.16 16.59 -4.77
C ASP A 470 30.63 16.38 -4.69
N GLY A 471 29.99 16.11 -5.82
CA GLY A 471 28.55 15.91 -5.93
C GLY A 471 27.73 17.18 -5.83
N ARG A 472 28.31 18.35 -6.10
CA ARG A 472 27.67 19.66 -5.97
C ARG A 472 27.24 20.22 -7.32
N ALA A 473 26.05 20.82 -7.37
CA ALA A 473 25.58 21.61 -8.50
C ALA A 473 24.68 22.75 -8.03
N ALA A 474 24.67 23.85 -8.78
CA ALA A 474 23.71 24.94 -8.60
C ALA A 474 23.14 25.36 -9.96
N VAL A 475 21.82 25.57 -10.01
CA VAL A 475 21.10 26.06 -11.19
C VAL A 475 20.30 27.28 -10.78
N ALA A 476 20.44 28.38 -11.51
CA ALA A 476 19.70 29.62 -11.30
C ALA A 476 19.00 30.04 -12.59
N LEU A 477 17.71 30.34 -12.51
CA LEU A 477 16.85 30.67 -13.65
C LEU A 477 15.94 31.84 -13.29
N ASP A 478 15.67 32.73 -14.24
CA ASP A 478 14.62 33.73 -14.15
C ASP A 478 13.45 33.30 -15.04
N LEU A 479 12.28 33.04 -14.43
CA LEU A 479 11.17 32.38 -15.11
C LEU A 479 9.91 33.27 -15.11
N PRO A 480 9.22 33.42 -16.26
CA PRO A 480 7.94 34.13 -16.30
C PRO A 480 6.84 33.28 -15.64
N ALA A 481 6.30 33.75 -14.51
CA ALA A 481 5.36 32.97 -13.70
C ALA A 481 4.05 32.63 -14.45
N GLY A 482 3.63 33.46 -15.41
CA GLY A 482 2.45 33.21 -16.24
C GLY A 482 2.58 32.03 -17.21
N LEU A 483 3.80 31.62 -17.57
CA LEU A 483 4.05 30.46 -18.45
C LEU A 483 4.51 29.23 -17.67
N VAL A 484 5.02 29.42 -16.45
CA VAL A 484 5.58 28.38 -15.59
C VAL A 484 4.85 28.41 -14.23
N PRO A 485 3.63 27.85 -14.12
CA PRO A 485 2.85 27.89 -12.88
C PRO A 485 3.52 27.13 -11.71
N PHE A 486 4.41 26.19 -12.00
CA PHE A 486 5.18 25.44 -11.03
C PHE A 486 6.55 25.05 -11.56
N VAL A 487 7.48 24.79 -10.63
CA VAL A 487 8.76 24.13 -10.90
C VAL A 487 8.98 22.99 -9.92
N ARG A 488 9.71 21.96 -10.33
CA ARG A 488 10.19 20.88 -9.46
C ARG A 488 11.64 20.56 -9.81
N ALA A 489 12.38 19.99 -8.87
CA ALA A 489 13.72 19.50 -9.14
C ALA A 489 13.69 18.00 -9.45
N GLU A 490 14.54 17.59 -10.37
CA GLU A 490 14.79 16.20 -10.73
C GLU A 490 16.30 16.00 -10.87
N VAL A 491 16.85 15.05 -10.12
CA VAL A 491 18.27 14.71 -10.15
C VAL A 491 18.39 13.27 -10.64
N ARG A 492 19.12 13.06 -11.73
CA ARG A 492 19.27 11.73 -12.36
C ARG A 492 20.72 11.29 -12.45
N ARG A 493 20.95 10.01 -12.22
CA ARG A 493 22.26 9.39 -12.44
C ARG A 493 22.52 9.25 -13.94
N LEU A 494 23.69 9.70 -14.40
CA LEU A 494 24.09 9.60 -15.80
C LEU A 494 24.90 8.33 -16.11
N ASP A 495 25.56 7.76 -15.10
CA ASP A 495 26.33 6.53 -15.20
C ASP A 495 25.50 5.32 -14.74
N GLY A 496 24.93 4.59 -15.69
CA GLY A 496 24.33 3.30 -15.41
C GLY A 496 24.84 2.27 -16.40
N ALA A 497 25.67 1.33 -15.94
CA ALA A 497 25.81 0.06 -16.65
C ALA A 497 24.41 -0.55 -16.80
N PRO A 498 24.02 -1.05 -17.99
CA PRO A 498 22.73 -1.70 -18.18
C PRO A 498 22.59 -2.84 -17.17
N VAL A 499 21.63 -2.71 -16.26
CA VAL A 499 21.20 -3.86 -15.46
C VAL A 499 20.41 -4.73 -16.42
N ALA A 500 20.99 -5.87 -16.80
CA ALA A 500 20.35 -6.82 -17.70
C ALA A 500 19.24 -7.57 -16.95
N ASN A 501 18.12 -6.89 -16.70
CA ASN A 501 16.88 -7.49 -16.25
C ASN A 501 15.71 -6.53 -16.56
N PRO A 502 14.68 -6.94 -17.33
CA PRO A 502 13.52 -6.09 -17.65
C PRO A 502 12.70 -5.63 -16.44
N VAL A 503 13.04 -6.10 -15.23
CA VAL A 503 12.40 -5.75 -13.95
C VAL A 503 13.33 -4.91 -13.04
N GLN A 504 14.59 -4.66 -13.41
CA GLN A 504 15.51 -3.84 -12.59
C GLN A 504 16.02 -2.62 -13.35
N GLY A 505 15.63 -1.44 -12.86
CA GLY A 505 16.24 -0.17 -13.23
C GLY A 505 15.90 0.33 -14.63
N VAL A 506 15.94 1.65 -14.80
CA VAL A 506 16.08 2.27 -16.12
C VAL A 506 17.56 2.63 -16.27
N PRO A 507 18.35 1.88 -17.07
CA PRO A 507 19.77 2.17 -17.25
C PRO A 507 20.00 3.61 -17.71
N GLY A 508 20.91 4.30 -17.03
CA GLY A 508 21.42 5.60 -17.46
C GLY A 508 20.57 6.83 -17.12
N LEU A 509 19.48 6.71 -16.35
CA LEU A 509 18.68 7.87 -15.93
C LEU A 509 17.98 7.73 -14.57
N ALA A 510 18.28 6.74 -13.72
CA ALA A 510 17.58 6.55 -12.45
C ALA A 510 17.47 7.84 -11.61
N VAL A 511 16.27 8.12 -11.08
CA VAL A 511 16.03 9.29 -10.23
C VAL A 511 16.69 9.09 -8.87
N VAL A 512 17.56 10.03 -8.53
CA VAL A 512 18.35 10.08 -7.29
C VAL A 512 17.68 11.00 -6.27
N ALA A 513 17.06 12.08 -6.75
CA ALA A 513 16.21 12.94 -5.96
C ALA A 513 15.12 13.62 -6.81
N LEU A 514 13.97 13.87 -6.19
CA LEU A 514 12.80 14.47 -6.82
C LEU A 514 12.05 15.32 -5.81
N THR A 515 11.60 16.52 -6.17
CA THR A 515 10.80 17.34 -5.24
C THR A 515 9.31 17.33 -5.58
N ASN A 516 8.47 17.50 -4.56
CA ASN A 516 7.17 18.13 -4.79
C ASN A 516 7.36 19.55 -5.39
N PRO A 517 6.36 20.12 -6.06
CA PRO A 517 6.52 21.39 -6.75
C PRO A 517 6.68 22.58 -5.79
N VAL A 518 7.43 23.59 -6.23
CA VAL A 518 7.27 24.97 -5.78
C VAL A 518 6.30 25.65 -6.75
N TRP A 519 5.20 26.18 -6.23
CA TRP A 519 4.20 26.88 -7.03
C TRP A 519 4.60 28.33 -7.19
N LEU A 520 4.82 28.78 -8.43
CA LEU A 520 5.19 30.18 -8.67
C LEU A 520 3.96 31.09 -8.50
N GLY A 521 2.80 30.65 -8.99
CA GLY A 521 1.51 31.31 -8.80
C GLY A 521 0.72 30.75 -7.60
N VAL A 522 -0.56 30.49 -7.83
CA VAL A 522 -1.45 29.84 -6.85
C VAL A 522 -1.27 28.33 -6.92
N ARG A 523 -1.18 27.69 -5.75
CA ARG A 523 -1.19 26.22 -5.66
C ARG A 523 -2.60 25.70 -5.96
N PRO A 524 -2.75 24.63 -6.79
CA PRO A 524 -4.02 23.96 -6.97
C PRO A 524 -4.62 23.54 -5.63
N THR A 525 -5.93 23.73 -5.47
CA THR A 525 -6.66 23.14 -4.35
C THR A 525 -6.49 21.62 -4.41
N GLY A 526 -6.47 20.97 -3.23
CA GLY A 526 -6.06 19.57 -3.06
C GLY A 526 -6.82 18.54 -3.92
N PRO A 527 -6.52 17.23 -3.78
CA PRO A 527 -7.01 16.19 -4.69
C PRO A 527 -8.51 16.36 -4.95
N ALA A 528 -8.89 16.38 -6.23
CA ALA A 528 -10.29 16.45 -6.61
C ALA A 528 -11.06 15.36 -5.87
N ALA A 529 -12.18 15.72 -5.24
CA ALA A 529 -13.10 14.73 -4.70
C ALA A 529 -13.48 13.78 -5.84
N ARG A 530 -13.54 12.47 -5.56
CA ARG A 530 -14.09 11.54 -6.55
C ARG A 530 -15.49 12.05 -6.94
N PRO A 531 -15.82 12.11 -8.25
CA PRO A 531 -17.19 12.38 -8.63
C PRO A 531 -18.07 11.36 -7.93
N GLY A 532 -19.02 11.84 -7.11
CA GLY A 532 -19.94 10.98 -6.41
C GLY A 532 -20.60 10.08 -7.45
N ARG A 533 -20.45 8.77 -7.33
CA ARG A 533 -21.37 7.87 -8.02
C ARG A 533 -22.72 8.17 -7.43
N ASP A 534 -23.60 8.79 -8.20
CA ASP A 534 -25.01 8.88 -7.87
C ASP A 534 -25.44 7.51 -7.40
N ALA A 535 -25.81 7.43 -6.12
CA ALA A 535 -26.60 6.33 -5.63
C ALA A 535 -27.96 6.47 -6.32
N SER A 536 -28.06 5.97 -7.55
CA SER A 536 -29.34 5.76 -8.20
C SER A 536 -30.06 4.69 -7.37
N SER A 537 -30.91 5.17 -6.46
CA SER A 537 -32.04 4.43 -5.94
C SER A 537 -32.81 3.78 -7.10
N GLY A 538 -32.89 2.46 -7.08
CA GLY A 538 -33.69 1.62 -7.94
C GLY A 538 -33.81 0.24 -7.34
#